data_AF-A0A127B8P1-F1
#
_entry.id   AF-A0A127B8P1-F1
#
_cell.length_a   1.000
_cell.length_b   1.000
_cell.length_c   1.000
_cell.angle_alpha   90.00
_cell.angle_beta   90.00
_cell.angle_gamma   90.00
#
_symmetry.space_group_name_H-M   'P 1'
#
loop_
_entity.id
_entity.type
_entity.pdbx_description
1 polymer ?
#
loop_
_entity_poly.entity_id
_entity_poly.type
_entity_poly.pdbx_seq_one_letter_code
_entity_poly.pdbx_strand_id
1 'polypeptide(L)'
;MSFFGIVPRVSMFTLPYALLALYLNFRFRVWFGLPVLGYIVLFLGLVLWLVCYSQVSKAYRERKLLTTGCYSRVRHPIYSIWGFLVIPGFSFIIGGFMLGLPVAYWLSMLKFIGDEERGLEEMFGEEWRKYARRTGRFLP
;
A
#
# COMPACT_ATOMS: atom_id res chain seq x y z
N MET A 1 10.47 -11.43 -10.70
CA MET A 1 10.01 -10.22 -9.99
C MET A 1 10.72 -10.09 -8.64
N SER A 2 10.99 -8.89 -8.14
CA SER A 2 11.56 -8.70 -6.80
C SER A 2 10.47 -8.85 -5.73
N PHE A 3 10.84 -9.26 -4.51
CA PHE A 3 9.88 -9.39 -3.40
C PHE A 3 9.18 -8.07 -3.04
N PHE A 4 9.85 -6.94 -3.25
CA PHE A 4 9.33 -5.61 -2.94
C PHE A 4 8.45 -5.02 -4.06
N GLY A 5 8.38 -5.67 -5.22
CA GLY A 5 7.53 -5.24 -6.34
C GLY A 5 7.75 -3.78 -6.73
N ILE A 6 6.66 -3.00 -6.78
CA ILE A 6 6.67 -1.58 -7.14
C ILE A 6 7.02 -0.61 -5.98
N VAL A 7 7.22 -1.11 -4.75
CA VAL A 7 7.42 -0.25 -3.57
C VAL A 7 8.54 0.78 -3.75
N PRO A 8 9.75 0.44 -4.25
CA PRO A 8 10.81 1.43 -4.44
C PRO A 8 10.41 2.59 -5.34
N ARG A 9 9.66 2.31 -6.42
CA ARG A 9 9.20 3.33 -7.37
C ARG A 9 8.14 4.24 -6.78
N VAL A 10 7.31 3.70 -5.90
CA VAL A 10 6.27 4.47 -5.20
C VAL A 10 6.92 5.37 -4.15
N SER A 11 7.91 4.86 -3.43
CA SER A 11 8.71 5.62 -2.47
C SER A 11 9.42 6.83 -3.09
N MET A 12 9.80 6.77 -4.37
CA MET A 12 10.39 7.92 -5.08
C MET A 12 9.45 9.12 -5.18
N PHE A 13 8.13 8.94 -5.03
CA PHE A 13 7.15 10.04 -5.05
C PHE A 13 6.63 10.37 -3.66
N THR A 14 6.38 9.34 -2.83
CA THR A 14 5.84 9.55 -1.49
C THR A 14 6.87 10.10 -0.50
N LEU A 15 8.14 9.71 -0.59
CA LEU A 15 9.18 10.22 0.31
C LEU A 15 9.46 11.71 0.08
N PRO A 16 9.70 12.21 -1.15
CA PRO A 16 9.87 13.64 -1.36
C PRO A 16 8.65 14.46 -0.92
N TYR A 17 7.44 13.96 -1.17
CA TYR A 17 6.23 14.60 -0.68
C TYR A 17 6.18 14.66 0.85
N ALA A 18 6.49 13.56 1.54
CA ALA A 18 6.51 13.51 3.00
C ALA A 18 7.54 14.48 3.60
N LEU A 19 8.75 14.54 3.02
CA LEU A 19 9.79 15.46 3.45
C LEU A 19 9.37 16.93 3.23
N LEU A 20 8.78 17.23 2.07
CA LEU A 20 8.23 18.55 1.77
C LEU A 20 7.11 18.92 2.76
N ALA A 21 6.18 18.01 3.02
CA ALA A 21 5.08 18.21 3.95
C ALA A 21 5.59 18.50 5.38
N LEU A 22 6.59 17.76 5.85
CA LEU A 22 7.24 18.01 7.14
C LEU A 22 7.94 19.38 7.17
N TYR A 23 8.68 19.72 6.12
CA TYR A 23 9.31 21.04 5.99
C TYR A 23 8.28 22.16 6.05
N LEU A 24 7.16 22.04 5.32
CA LEU A 24 6.09 23.03 5.30
C LEU A 24 5.37 23.11 6.65
N ASN A 25 5.08 21.98 7.30
CA ASN A 25 4.52 21.95 8.66
C ASN A 25 5.42 22.71 9.64
N PHE A 26 6.73 22.47 9.57
CA PHE A 26 7.70 23.18 10.40
C PHE A 26 7.77 24.67 10.08
N ARG A 27 7.86 25.03 8.79
CA ARG A 27 7.99 26.41 8.30
C ARG A 27 6.77 27.28 8.59
N PHE A 28 5.57 26.71 8.51
CA PHE A 28 4.30 27.41 8.70
C PHE A 28 3.60 27.07 10.03
N ARG A 29 4.21 26.23 10.87
CA ARG A 29 3.68 25.77 12.17
C ARG A 29 2.27 25.15 12.07
N VAL A 30 1.99 24.41 11.00
CA VAL A 30 0.71 23.74 10.78
C VAL A 30 0.80 22.29 11.27
N TRP A 31 0.16 22.00 12.41
CA TRP A 31 0.17 20.67 13.05
C TRP A 31 -1.23 20.21 13.48
N PHE A 32 -2.28 20.69 12.80
CA PHE A 32 -3.63 20.22 13.08
C PHE A 32 -3.82 18.80 12.51
N GLY A 33 -3.91 17.82 13.40
CA GLY A 33 -4.13 16.41 13.10
C GLY A 33 -5.18 15.79 14.01
N LEU A 34 -5.44 14.51 13.79
CA LEU A 34 -6.39 13.70 14.57
C LEU A 34 -5.63 12.51 15.18
N PRO A 35 -4.73 12.72 16.16
CA PRO A 35 -3.75 11.71 16.56
C PRO A 35 -4.40 10.44 17.12
N VAL A 36 -5.47 10.55 17.90
CA VAL A 36 -6.20 9.38 18.43
C VAL A 36 -6.76 8.51 17.30
N LEU A 37 -7.44 9.13 16.32
CA LEU A 37 -7.92 8.43 15.13
C LEU A 37 -6.75 7.82 14.35
N GLY A 38 -5.66 8.58 14.19
CA GLY A 38 -4.47 8.14 13.50
C GLY A 38 -3.83 6.90 14.11
N TYR A 39 -3.70 6.84 15.44
CA TYR A 39 -3.21 5.65 16.14
C TYR A 39 -4.13 4.44 15.97
N ILE A 40 -5.45 4.62 16.06
CA ILE A 40 -6.43 3.54 15.87
C ILE A 40 -6.32 2.97 14.45
N VAL A 41 -6.34 3.85 13.44
CA VAL A 41 -6.27 3.48 12.02
C VAL A 41 -4.91 2.82 11.70
N LEU A 42 -3.81 3.37 12.20
CA LEU A 42 -2.47 2.81 12.03
C LEU A 42 -2.36 1.42 12.67
N PHE A 43 -2.86 1.26 13.89
CA PHE A 43 -2.83 -0.03 14.59
C PHE A 43 -3.60 -1.10 13.81
N LEU A 44 -4.83 -0.81 13.38
CA LEU A 44 -5.61 -1.72 12.52
C LEU A 44 -4.86 -2.05 11.22
N GLY A 45 -4.26 -1.04 10.58
CA GLY A 45 -3.47 -1.22 9.37
C GLY A 45 -2.28 -2.16 9.57
N LEU A 46 -1.51 -1.98 10.66
CA LEU A 46 -0.35 -2.80 10.95
C LEU A 46 -0.72 -4.26 11.29
N VAL A 47 -1.81 -4.46 12.04
CA VAL A 47 -2.33 -5.81 12.34
C VAL A 47 -2.73 -6.54 11.06
N LEU A 48 -3.54 -5.91 10.21
CA LEU A 48 -3.96 -6.48 8.93
C LEU A 48 -2.77 -6.72 8.00
N TRP A 49 -1.82 -5.78 7.96
CA TRP A 49 -0.60 -5.90 7.18
C TRP A 49 0.21 -7.12 7.62
N LEU A 50 0.44 -7.33 8.92
CA LEU A 50 1.17 -8.49 9.43
C LEU A 50 0.50 -9.81 9.01
N VAL A 51 -0.83 -9.89 9.14
CA VAL A 51 -1.61 -11.07 8.74
C VAL A 51 -1.45 -11.37 7.25
N CYS A 52 -1.63 -10.38 6.37
CA CYS A 52 -1.53 -10.59 4.93
C CYS A 52 -0.08 -10.78 4.46
N TYR A 53 0.87 -10.09 5.10
CA TYR A 53 2.29 -10.17 4.79
C TYR A 53 2.85 -11.56 5.09
N SER A 54 2.47 -12.15 6.23
CA SER A 54 2.87 -13.52 6.57
C SER A 54 2.42 -14.54 5.51
N GLN A 55 1.20 -14.41 4.98
CA GLN A 55 0.66 -15.28 3.94
C GLN A 55 1.44 -15.15 2.63
N VAL A 56 1.64 -13.93 2.13
CA VAL A 56 2.35 -13.72 0.87
C VAL A 56 3.84 -14.03 0.98
N SER A 57 4.46 -13.76 2.13
CA SER A 57 5.85 -14.11 2.39
C SER A 57 6.07 -15.62 2.30
N LYS A 58 5.14 -16.42 2.84
CA LYS A 58 5.16 -17.88 2.69
C LYS A 58 4.99 -18.30 1.22
N ALA A 59 3.98 -17.77 0.53
CA ALA A 59 3.72 -18.12 -0.87
C ALA A 59 4.89 -17.74 -1.80
N TYR A 60 5.53 -16.60 -1.57
CA TYR A 60 6.70 -16.16 -2.31
C TYR A 60 7.90 -17.11 -2.15
N ARG A 61 8.18 -17.57 -0.91
CA ARG A 61 9.23 -18.59 -0.67
C ARG A 61 8.95 -19.91 -1.37
N GLU A 62 7.68 -20.29 -1.47
CA GLU A 62 7.23 -21.49 -2.17
C GLU A 62 7.10 -21.29 -3.70
N ARG A 63 7.34 -20.08 -4.22
CA ARG A 63 7.12 -19.70 -5.63
C ARG A 63 5.71 -20.01 -6.15
N LYS A 64 4.70 -19.83 -5.29
CA LYS A 64 3.28 -20.06 -5.63
C LYS A 64 2.51 -18.76 -5.72
N LEU A 65 1.49 -18.75 -6.58
CA LEU A 65 0.52 -17.68 -6.61
C LEU A 65 -0.45 -17.81 -5.43
N LEU A 66 -0.50 -16.79 -4.57
CA LEU A 66 -1.43 -16.75 -3.45
C LEU A 66 -2.78 -16.18 -3.91
N THR A 67 -3.83 -16.99 -3.82
CA THR A 67 -5.20 -16.61 -4.23
C THR A 67 -6.26 -16.82 -3.13
N THR A 68 -5.82 -17.13 -1.91
CA THR A 68 -6.65 -17.43 -0.74
C THR A 68 -6.40 -16.45 0.40
N GLY A 69 -7.20 -16.53 1.46
CA GLY A 69 -7.04 -15.66 2.64
C GLY A 69 -7.20 -14.18 2.26
N CYS A 70 -6.21 -13.34 2.61
CA CYS A 70 -6.25 -11.90 2.28
C CYS A 70 -6.35 -11.62 0.77
N TYR A 71 -5.88 -12.56 -0.05
CA TYR A 71 -5.81 -12.44 -1.50
C TYR A 71 -7.06 -13.02 -2.19
N SER A 72 -8.06 -13.50 -1.44
CA SER A 72 -9.25 -14.14 -2.04
C SER A 72 -10.17 -13.19 -2.82
N ARG A 73 -10.22 -11.92 -2.43
CA ARG A 73 -11.12 -10.89 -3.03
C ARG A 73 -10.37 -9.73 -3.67
N VAL A 74 -9.20 -9.41 -3.14
CA VAL A 74 -8.37 -8.28 -3.60
C VAL A 74 -6.98 -8.82 -3.93
N ARG A 75 -6.47 -8.49 -5.11
CA ARG A 75 -5.17 -9.02 -5.56
C ARG A 75 -3.95 -8.26 -5.06
N HIS A 76 -4.12 -7.03 -4.58
CA HIS A 76 -3.06 -6.24 -3.92
C HIS A 76 -3.46 -5.78 -2.50
N PRO A 77 -3.74 -6.71 -1.56
CA PRO A 77 -4.22 -6.35 -0.23
C PRO A 77 -3.16 -5.58 0.57
N ILE A 78 -1.86 -5.87 0.41
CA ILE A 78 -0.78 -5.12 1.07
C ILE A 78 -0.82 -3.64 0.66
N TYR A 79 -0.92 -3.35 -0.64
CA TYR A 79 -1.00 -1.97 -1.12
C TYR A 79 -2.30 -1.29 -0.68
N SER A 80 -3.39 -2.03 -0.62
CA SER A 80 -4.68 -1.52 -0.13
C SER A 80 -4.61 -1.14 1.35
N ILE A 81 -4.02 -2.00 2.19
CA ILE A 81 -3.81 -1.74 3.62
C ILE A 81 -2.92 -0.52 3.82
N TRP A 82 -1.84 -0.40 3.04
CA TRP A 82 -0.97 0.77 3.12
C TRP A 82 -1.68 2.06 2.70
N GLY A 83 -2.45 2.03 1.60
CA GLY A 83 -3.13 3.19 1.06
C GLY A 83 -4.37 3.65 1.83
N PHE A 84 -5.09 2.73 2.47
CA PHE A 84 -6.32 3.04 3.21
C PHE A 84 -6.14 3.14 4.72
N LEU A 85 -5.10 2.51 5.29
CA LEU A 85 -4.91 2.46 6.74
C LEU A 85 -3.56 3.01 7.18
N VAL A 86 -2.44 2.40 6.77
CA VAL A 86 -1.12 2.76 7.33
C VAL A 86 -0.75 4.22 7.03
N ILE A 87 -0.82 4.62 5.76
CA ILE A 87 -0.44 5.98 5.34
C ILE A 87 -1.44 7.02 5.90
N PRO A 88 -2.77 6.85 5.76
CA PRO A 88 -3.73 7.73 6.42
C PRO A 88 -3.55 7.83 7.94
N GLY A 89 -3.23 6.72 8.61
CA GLY A 89 -2.95 6.68 10.05
C GLY A 89 -1.77 7.59 10.43
N PHE A 90 -0.64 7.47 9.72
CA PHE A 90 0.50 8.39 9.90
C PHE A 90 0.14 9.84 9.57
N SER A 91 -0.60 10.07 8.49
CA SER A 91 -1.05 11.41 8.09
C SER A 91 -1.92 12.07 9.15
N PHE A 92 -2.82 11.33 9.80
CA PHE A 92 -3.65 11.85 10.89
C PHE A 92 -2.86 12.14 12.16
N ILE A 93 -1.83 11.34 12.48
CA ILE A 93 -0.96 11.59 13.64
C ILE A 93 -0.17 12.89 13.46
N ILE A 94 0.41 13.12 12.28
CA ILE A 94 1.29 14.27 12.03
C ILE A 94 0.47 15.53 11.70
N GLY A 95 -0.61 15.39 10.93
CA GLY A 95 -1.49 16.50 10.55
C GLY A 95 -0.88 17.49 9.54
N GLY A 96 -1.59 18.60 9.31
CA GLY A 96 -1.16 19.65 8.38
C GLY A 96 -0.98 19.14 6.95
N PHE A 97 0.13 19.50 6.29
CA PHE A 97 0.44 19.10 4.92
C PHE A 97 0.61 17.58 4.76
N MET A 98 0.88 16.82 5.84
CA MET A 98 0.95 15.35 5.76
C MET A 98 -0.39 14.69 5.42
N LEU A 99 -1.52 15.39 5.57
CA LEU A 99 -2.84 14.89 5.19
C LEU A 99 -2.99 14.62 3.70
N GLY A 100 -2.14 15.20 2.83
CA GLY A 100 -2.15 14.90 1.40
C GLY A 100 -1.26 13.73 0.97
N LEU A 101 -0.50 13.12 1.88
CA LEU A 101 0.35 11.96 1.59
C LEU A 101 -0.42 10.75 1.01
N PRO A 102 -1.66 10.42 1.46
CA PRO A 102 -2.44 9.35 0.85
C PRO A 102 -2.74 9.60 -0.63
N VAL A 103 -2.95 10.86 -1.03
CA VAL A 103 -3.17 11.22 -2.44
C VAL A 103 -1.90 10.96 -3.26
N ALA A 104 -0.74 11.41 -2.77
CA ALA A 104 0.55 11.15 -3.43
C ALA A 104 0.81 9.63 -3.58
N TYR A 105 0.47 8.85 -2.56
CA TYR A 105 0.55 7.40 -2.61
C TYR A 105 -0.35 6.79 -3.69
N TRP A 106 -1.64 7.14 -3.72
CA TRP A 106 -2.59 6.55 -4.67
C TRP A 106 -2.28 6.94 -6.12
N LEU A 107 -1.86 8.18 -6.38
CA LEU A 107 -1.40 8.59 -7.71
C LEU A 107 -0.20 7.75 -8.17
N SER A 108 0.74 7.48 -7.27
CA SER A 108 1.91 6.65 -7.54
C SER A 108 1.53 5.18 -7.75
N MET A 109 0.61 4.65 -6.95
CA MET A 109 0.08 3.28 -7.11
C MET A 109 -0.55 3.09 -8.48
N LEU A 110 -1.47 3.97 -8.88
CA LEU A 110 -2.18 3.86 -10.15
C LEU A 110 -1.22 3.92 -11.34
N LYS A 111 -0.11 4.67 -11.22
CA LYS A 111 0.93 4.76 -12.24
C LYS A 111 1.73 3.47 -12.41
N PHE A 112 2.09 2.78 -11.33
CA PHE A 112 3.06 1.67 -11.38
C PHE A 112 2.45 0.28 -11.20
N ILE A 113 1.21 0.16 -10.74
CA ILE A 113 0.61 -1.16 -10.45
C ILE A 113 0.53 -2.07 -11.67
N GLY A 114 0.39 -1.50 -12.88
CA GLY A 114 0.40 -2.29 -14.11
C GLY A 114 1.70 -3.08 -14.32
N ASP A 115 2.82 -2.58 -13.82
CA ASP A 115 4.11 -3.25 -13.98
C ASP A 115 4.24 -4.46 -13.03
N GLU A 116 3.67 -4.35 -11.83
CA GLU A 116 3.56 -5.48 -10.91
C GLU A 116 2.66 -6.57 -11.52
N GLU A 117 1.49 -6.19 -12.06
CA GLU A 117 0.57 -7.14 -12.66
C GLU A 117 1.15 -7.82 -13.91
N ARG A 118 1.92 -7.08 -14.74
CA ARG A 118 2.66 -7.67 -15.86
C ARG A 118 3.69 -8.69 -15.40
N GLY A 119 4.48 -8.37 -14.36
CA GLY A 119 5.46 -9.32 -13.82
C GLY A 119 4.80 -10.56 -13.20
N LEU A 120 3.63 -10.43 -12.58
CA LEU A 120 2.85 -11.57 -12.07
C LEU A 120 2.28 -12.42 -13.21
N GLU A 121 1.80 -11.78 -14.28
CA GLU A 121 1.33 -12.48 -15.48
C GLU A 121 2.45 -13.23 -16.19
N GLU A 122 3.64 -12.65 -16.32
CA GLU A 122 4.82 -13.32 -16.88
C GLU A 122 5.25 -14.54 -16.06
N MET A 123 5.12 -14.49 -14.73
CA MET A 123 5.51 -15.60 -13.85
C MET A 123 4.47 -16.72 -13.77
N PHE A 124 3.17 -16.40 -13.76
CA PHE A 124 2.10 -17.36 -13.46
C PHE A 124 1.09 -17.56 -14.60
N GLY A 125 1.19 -16.80 -15.69
CA GLY A 125 0.42 -16.97 -16.92
C GLY A 125 -1.10 -17.03 -16.70
N GLU A 126 -1.73 -18.10 -17.20
CA GLU A 126 -3.17 -18.28 -17.15
C GLU A 126 -3.74 -18.38 -15.72
N GLU A 127 -2.95 -18.86 -14.75
CA GLU A 127 -3.38 -18.91 -13.36
C GLU A 127 -3.62 -17.49 -12.82
N TRP A 128 -2.67 -16.58 -13.08
CA TRP A 128 -2.81 -15.17 -12.75
C TRP A 128 -3.98 -14.52 -13.46
N ARG A 129 -4.17 -14.75 -14.76
CA ARG A 129 -5.29 -14.17 -15.53
C ARG A 129 -6.64 -14.60 -14.97
N LYS A 130 -6.82 -15.89 -14.65
CA LYS A 130 -8.05 -16.40 -14.03
C LYS A 130 -8.30 -15.75 -12.67
N TYR A 131 -7.25 -15.59 -11.88
CA TYR A 131 -7.31 -14.97 -10.58
C TYR A 131 -7.63 -13.46 -10.65
N ALA A 132 -6.99 -12.72 -11.55
CA ALA A 132 -7.18 -11.28 -11.73
C ALA A 132 -8.59 -10.94 -12.24
N ARG A 133 -9.23 -11.82 -13.03
CA ARG A 133 -10.63 -11.64 -13.49
C ARG A 133 -11.67 -11.74 -12.38
N ARG A 134 -11.39 -12.48 -11.30
CA ARG A 134 -12.34 -12.74 -10.21
C ARG A 134 -12.08 -11.93 -8.94
N THR A 135 -11.08 -11.06 -8.95
CA THR A 135 -10.68 -10.24 -7.80
C THR A 135 -10.54 -8.79 -8.21
N GLY A 136 -10.92 -7.87 -7.35
CA GLY A 136 -10.63 -6.45 -7.57
C GLY A 136 -9.17 -6.10 -7.29
N ARG A 137 -8.71 -4.97 -7.83
CA ARG A 137 -7.29 -4.56 -7.73
C ARG A 137 -6.92 -4.15 -6.29
N PHE A 138 -7.71 -3.27 -5.69
CA PHE A 138 -7.48 -2.69 -4.36
C PHE A 138 -8.69 -2.78 -3.42
N LEU A 139 -9.89 -2.95 -3.97
CA LEU A 139 -11.14 -3.15 -3.26
C LEU A 139 -11.84 -4.36 -3.90
N PRO A 140 -12.68 -5.11 -3.15
CA PRO A 140 -13.40 -6.28 -3.67
C PRO A 140 -14.21 -6.00 -4.93
#